data_AF-A0A8K1XSN6-F1
#
_entry.id   AF-A0A8K1XSN6-F1
#
_cell.length_a   1.000
_cell.length_b   1.000
_cell.length_c   1.000
_cell.angle_alpha   90.00
_cell.angle_beta   90.00
_cell.angle_gamma   90.00
#
_symmetry.space_group_name_H-M   'P 1'
#
loop_
_entity.id
_entity.type
_entity.pdbx_description
1 polymer ?
#
loop_
_entity_poly.entity_id
_entity_poly.type
_entity_poly.pdbx_seq_one_letter_code
_entity_poly.pdbx_strand_id
1 'polypeptide(L)' 'MTDLPSIFVPLVGLVFPAIAMASLSLHVQENKII' A
#
# COMPACT_ATOMS: atom_id res chain seq x y z
N MET A 1 -0.75 18.97 21.23
CA MET A 1 -1.74 18.38 20.29
C MET A 1 -1.30 18.78 18.89
N THR A 2 -0.64 17.90 18.11
CA THR A 2 -0.65 17.86 16.61
C THR A 2 0.43 16.93 16.00
N ASP A 3 0.61 15.69 16.50
CA ASP A 3 1.54 14.72 15.87
C ASP A 3 0.83 13.70 14.94
N LEU A 4 -0.50 13.72 14.88
CA LEU A 4 -1.29 12.88 13.97
C LEU A 4 -0.81 12.94 12.50
N PRO A 5 -0.64 14.13 11.88
CA PRO A 5 -0.27 14.18 10.47
C PRO A 5 1.10 13.55 10.18
N SER A 6 2.05 13.59 11.13
CA SER A 6 3.37 12.98 10.95
C SER A 6 3.32 11.45 10.85
N ILE A 7 2.31 10.80 11.41
CA ILE A 7 2.13 9.34 11.37
C ILE A 7 1.28 8.93 10.17
N PHE A 8 0.23 9.70 9.87
CA PHE A 8 -0.66 9.39 8.75
C PHE A 8 -0.01 9.68 7.40
N VAL A 9 0.77 10.76 7.26
CA VAL A 9 1.41 11.11 5.97
C VAL A 9 2.31 10.00 5.43
N PRO A 10 3.22 9.39 6.20
CA PRO A 10 4.00 8.23 5.74
C PRO A 10 3.13 6.97 5.55
N LEU A 11 2.12 6.77 6.40
CA LEU A 11 1.27 5.59 6.33
C LEU A 11 0.42 5.57 5.05
N VAL A 12 -0.20 6.70 4.66
CA VAL A 12 -0.96 6.79 3.40
C VAL A 12 -0.10 7.10 2.18
N GLY A 13 1.06 7.74 2.35
CA GLY A 13 1.94 8.13 1.25
C GLY A 13 2.96 7.07 0.84
N LEU A 14 3.34 6.16 1.75
CA LEU A 14 4.39 5.17 1.51
C LEU A 14 3.91 3.75 1.78
N VAL A 15 3.41 3.48 2.99
CA VAL A 15 3.09 2.11 3.43
C VAL A 15 1.85 1.57 2.73
N PHE A 16 0.74 2.31 2.74
CA PHE A 16 -0.50 1.91 2.07
C PHE A 16 -0.31 1.72 0.56
N PRO A 17 0.34 2.64 -0.18
CA PRO A 17 0.64 2.44 -1.59
C PRO A 17 1.54 1.23 -1.85
N ALA A 18 2.58 1.00 -1.04
CA ALA A 18 3.46 -0.16 -1.20
C ALA A 18 2.69 -1.48 -1.05
N ILE A 19 1.82 -1.57 -0.03
CA ILE A 19 0.97 -2.74 0.19
C ILE A 19 -0.04 -2.91 -0.96
N ALA A 20 -0.68 -1.82 -1.40
CA ALA A 20 -1.65 -1.85 -2.50
C ALA A 20 -1.00 -2.32 -3.81
N MET A 21 0.19 -1.82 -4.14
CA MET A 21 0.93 -2.22 -5.35
C MET A 21 1.37 -3.69 -5.30
N ALA A 22 1.87 -4.15 -4.15
CA ALA A 22 2.27 -5.55 -3.98
C ALA A 22 1.06 -6.49 -4.05
N SER A 23 -0.04 -6.14 -3.37
CA SER A 23 -1.29 -6.90 -3.39
C SER A 23 -1.91 -6.95 -4.79
N LEU A 24 -1.98 -5.82 -5.49
CA LEU A 24 -2.44 -5.76 -6.89
C LEU A 24 -1.53 -6.56 -7.81
N SER A 25 -0.21 -6.51 -7.62
CA SER A 25 0.73 -7.28 -8.43
C SER A 25 0.50 -8.78 -8.27
N LEU A 26 0.35 -9.27 -7.03
CA LEU A 26 0.05 -10.68 -6.77
C LEU A 26 -1.33 -11.07 -7.33
N HIS A 27 -2.35 -10.24 -7.13
CA HIS A 27 -3.70 -10.50 -7.65
C HIS A 27 -3.75 -10.56 -9.18
N VAL A 28 -3.03 -9.67 -9.87
CA VAL A 28 -2.96 -9.66 -11.34
C VAL A 28 -2.14 -10.85 -11.87
N GLN A 29 -1.13 -11.31 -11.13
CA GLN A 29 -0.37 -12.50 -11.52
C GLN A 29 -1.14 -13.79 -11.28
N GLU A 30 -1.92 -13.90 -10.20
CA GLU A 30 -2.80 -15.05 -9.88
C GLU A 30 -3.73 -15.41 -11.05
N ASN A 31 -4.30 -14.43 -11.74
CA ASN A 31 -5.21 -14.67 -12.88
C ASN A 31 -4.48 -15.08 -14.18
N LYS A 32 -3.14 -15.17 -14.15
CA LYS A 32 -2.26 -15.56 -15.27
C LYS A 32 -1.48 -16.84 -14.99
N ILE A 33 -1.67 -17.45 -13.81
CA ILE A 33 -1.12 -18.78 -13.49
C ILE A 33 -2.08 -19.82 -14.08
N ILE A 34 -1.82 -20.16 -15.34
CA ILE A 34 -2.33 -21.36 -16.03
C ILE A 34 -1.70 -22.62 -15.47
#